data_AF-A0A9C9XB89-F1
#
_entry.id   AF-A0A9C9XB89-F1
#
_cell.length_a   1.000
_cell.length_b   1.000
_cell.length_c   1.000
_cell.angle_alpha   90.00
_cell.angle_beta   90.00
_cell.angle_gamma   90.00
#
_symmetry.space_group_name_H-M   'P 1'
#
loop_
_entity.id
_entity.type
_entity.pdbx_description
1 polymer ?
#
loop_
_entity_poly.entity_id
_entity_poly.type
_entity_poly.pdbx_seq_one_letter_code
_entity_poly.pdbx_strand_id
1 'polypeptide(L)' 'MAKGLPALGYSVGHYQARDLMREAGIWVRYRWRYRVTTDSRHAHPVFPNRLARDFTVSAPNRV' A
#
# COMPACT_ATOMS: atom_id res chain seq x y z
N MET A 1 -7.83 14.34 12.91
CA MET A 1 -6.91 14.65 14.03
C MET A 1 -7.68 15.14 15.25
N ALA A 2 -8.56 16.14 15.12
CA ALA A 2 -9.25 16.76 16.26
C ALA A 2 -10.33 15.93 16.99
N LYS A 3 -10.61 14.65 16.63
CA LYS A 3 -11.64 13.85 17.32
C LYS A 3 -11.13 13.11 18.57
N GLY A 4 -9.82 12.84 18.67
CA GLY A 4 -9.26 12.08 19.79
C GLY A 4 -9.16 12.89 21.09
N LEU A 5 -8.78 14.16 20.99
CA LEU A 5 -8.63 15.06 22.14
C LEU A 5 -9.97 15.36 22.85
N PRO A 6 -11.08 15.65 22.13
CA PRO A 6 -12.40 15.79 22.74
C PRO A 6 -12.90 14.50 23.39
N ALA A 7 -12.61 13.33 22.79
CA ALA A 7 -12.97 12.04 23.39
C ALA A 7 -12.23 11.78 24.71
N LEU A 8 -11.06 12.39 24.90
CA LEU A 8 -10.29 12.38 26.15
C LEU A 8 -10.70 13.50 27.12
N GLY A 9 -11.69 14.32 26.78
CA GLY A 9 -12.18 15.43 27.61
C GLY A 9 -11.49 16.77 27.37
N TYR A 10 -10.58 16.87 26.41
CA TYR A 10 -9.90 18.12 26.08
C TYR A 10 -10.67 18.90 25.01
N SER A 11 -11.11 20.12 25.34
CA SER A 11 -11.73 21.04 24.39
C SER A 11 -10.67 21.70 23.49
N VAL A 12 -10.26 20.98 22.44
CA VAL A 12 -9.21 21.42 21.51
C VAL A 12 -9.78 21.54 20.10
N GLY A 13 -9.68 22.75 19.53
CA GLY A 13 -10.06 23.00 18.15
C GLY A 13 -9.11 22.38 17.13
N HIS A 14 -9.52 22.36 15.86
CA HIS A 14 -8.71 21.77 14.77
C HIS A 14 -7.29 22.37 14.67
N TYR A 15 -7.19 23.70 14.72
CA TYR A 15 -5.91 24.40 14.59
C TYR A 15 -5.00 24.19 15.81
N GLN A 16 -5.56 24.26 17.01
CA GLN A 16 -4.82 23.99 18.25
C GLN A 16 -4.26 22.56 18.28
N ALA A 17 -5.07 21.57 17.87
CA ALA A 17 -4.61 20.18 17.79
C ALA A 17 -3.45 20.03 16.78
N ARG A 18 -3.49 20.74 15.65
CA ARG A 18 -2.41 20.74 14.65
C ARG A 18 -1.11 21.34 15.22
N ASP A 19 -1.21 22.46 15.93
CA ASP A 19 -0.05 23.16 16.45
C ASP A 19 0.60 22.36 17.59
N LEU A 20 -0.20 21.76 18.49
CA LEU A 20 0.28 20.81 19.51
C LEU A 20 0.99 19.59 18.91
N MET A 21 0.46 19.01 17.82
CA MET A 21 1.13 17.91 17.12
C MET A 21 2.48 18.34 16.55
N ARG A 22 2.58 19.57 16.02
CA ARG A 22 3.83 20.13 15.50
C ARG A 22 4.85 20.34 16.62
N GLU A 23 4.44 20.91 17.75
CA GLU A 23 5.30 21.12 18.92
C GLU A 23 5.82 19.79 19.49
N ALA A 24 4.96 18.77 19.55
CA ALA A 24 5.34 17.44 19.99
C ALA A 24 6.15 16.62 18.97
N GLY A 25 6.37 17.14 17.75
CA GLY A 25 7.04 16.41 16.67
C GLY A 25 6.26 15.19 16.15
N ILE A 26 4.95 15.14 16.40
CA ILE A 26 4.09 14.02 16.03
C ILE A 26 3.51 14.28 14.63
N TRP A 27 3.63 13.28 13.76
CA TRP A 27 3.09 13.32 12.41
C TRP A 27 2.17 12.13 12.15
N VAL A 28 1.19 12.31 11.27
CA VAL A 28 0.28 11.23 10.91
C VAL A 28 0.90 10.41 9.79
N ARG A 29 0.97 9.10 10.01
CA ARG A 29 1.36 8.15 8.98
C ARG A 29 0.19 7.91 8.04
N TYR A 30 0.25 8.44 6.83
CA TYR A 30 -0.74 8.16 5.79
C TYR A 30 -0.59 6.72 5.30
N ARG A 31 -1.71 6.01 5.13
CA ARG A 31 -1.70 4.69 4.51
C ARG A 31 -1.37 4.86 3.03
N TRP A 32 -0.33 4.17 2.56
CA TRP A 32 -0.04 4.11 1.13
C TRP A 32 -1.24 3.53 0.37
N ARG A 33 -1.58 4.11 -0.78
CA ARG A 33 -2.65 3.56 -1.62
C ARG A 33 -2.16 2.27 -2.26
N TYR A 34 -2.76 1.14 -1.89
CA TYR A 34 -2.50 -0.13 -2.54
C TYR A 34 -2.76 0.00 -4.05
N ARG A 35 -1.75 -0.29 -4.87
CA ARG A 35 -1.85 -0.32 -6.33
C ARG A 35 -1.88 -1.79 -6.75
N VAL A 36 -3.02 -2.24 -7.26
CA VAL A 36 -3.14 -3.54 -7.92
C VAL A 36 -2.28 -3.48 -9.19
N THR A 37 -1.17 -4.22 -9.22
CA THR A 37 -0.29 -4.33 -10.40
C THR A 37 -0.69 -5.49 -11.31
N THR A 38 -1.62 -6.34 -10.86
CA THR A 38 -2.11 -7.50 -11.60
C THR A 38 -3.62 -7.41 -11.71
N ASP A 39 -4.12 -7.21 -12.92
CA ASP A 39 -5.51 -7.58 -13.23
C ASP A 39 -5.59 -9.10 -13.16
N SER A 40 -6.14 -9.64 -12.08
CA SER A 40 -6.51 -11.05 -12.09
C SER A 40 -7.82 -11.27 -11.38
N ARG A 41 -8.91 -11.17 -12.14
CA ARG A 41 -10.13 -11.92 -11.85
C ARG A 41 -10.50 -12.81 -13.04
N HIS A 42 -9.58 -13.71 -13.37
CA HIS A 42 -9.75 -14.67 -14.44
C HIS A 42 -9.81 -16.09 -13.88
N ALA A 43 -11.01 -16.66 -13.85
CA ALA A 43 -11.21 -18.10 -13.68
C ALA A 43 -11.00 -18.82 -15.04
N HIS A 44 -9.93 -18.46 -15.76
CA HIS A 44 -9.64 -19.09 -17.05
C HIS A 44 -8.86 -20.38 -16.81
N PRO A 45 -9.22 -21.48 -17.49
CA PRO A 45 -8.46 -22.71 -17.41
C PRO A 45 -7.05 -22.46 -17.95
N VAL A 46 -6.05 -22.84 -17.15
CA VAL A 46 -4.66 -22.88 -17.60
C VAL A 46 -4.56 -23.97 -18.67
N PHE A 47 -4.36 -23.57 -19.92
CA PHE A 47 -4.20 -24.54 -21.00
C PHE A 47 -2.88 -25.30 -20.83
N PRO A 48 -2.84 -26.61 -21.13
CA PRO A 48 -1.60 -27.37 -21.07
C PRO A 48 -0.60 -26.80 -22.08
N ASN A 49 0.66 -26.68 -21.65
CA ASN A 49 1.77 -26.22 -22.49
C ASN A 49 2.01 -27.20 -23.64
N ARG A 50 1.43 -26.91 -24.82
CA ARG A 50 1.54 -27.75 -26.03
C ARG A 50 2.90 -27.66 -26.72
N LEU A 51 3.61 -26.55 -26.50
CA LEU A 51 4.87 -26.27 -27.17
C LEU A 51 6.03 -27.01 -26.48
N ALA A 52 5.86 -27.40 -25.20
CA ALA A 52 6.82 -28.14 -24.38
C ALA A 52 8.28 -27.65 -24.55
N ARG A 53 8.44 -26.35 -24.80
CA ARG A 53 9.75 -25.76 -25.03
C ARG A 53 10.46 -25.60 -23.71
N ASP A 54 11.66 -26.15 -23.65
CA ASP A 54 12.56 -25.92 -22.55
C ASP A 54 13.18 -24.53 -22.73
N PHE A 55 12.65 -23.55 -22.00
CA PHE A 55 13.19 -22.18 -21.97
C PHE A 55 14.31 -22.05 -20.92
N THR A 56 14.82 -23.17 -20.40
CA THR A 56 15.96 -23.18 -19.50
C THR A 56 17.23 -22.87 -20.28
N VAL A 57 17.67 -21.62 -20.19
CA VAL A 57 18.95 -21.17 -20.75
C VAL A 57 19.99 -21.10 -19.64
N SER A 58 21.17 -21.68 -19.92
CA SER A 58 22.26 -21.78 -18.94
C SER A 58 22.87 -20.43 -18.56
N ALA A 59 22.70 -19.41 -19.39
CA ALA A 59 23.16 -18.05 -19.12
C ALA A 59 22.29 -17.00 -19.83
N PRO A 60 22.18 -15.77 -19.30
CA PRO A 60 21.48 -14.66 -19.96
C PRO A 60 22.07 -14.35 -21.34
N ASN A 61 21.21 -13.98 -22.29
CA ASN A 61 21.58 -13.63 -23.68
C ASN A 61 22.25 -14.75 -24.49
N ARG A 62 21.90 -16.01 -24.23
CA ARG A 62 22.24 -17.16 -25.09
C ARG A 62 20.99 -17.97 -25.36
N VAL A 63 20.82 -18.46 -26.59
CA VAL A 63 19.74 -19.35 -27.05
C VAL A 63 20.31 -20.64 -27.57
#